data_AF-A0A5N6GVD5-F1
#
_entry.id   AF-A0A5N6GVD5-F1
#
_cell.length_a   1.000
_cell.length_b   1.000
_cell.length_c   1.000
_cell.angle_alpha   90.00
_cell.angle_beta   90.00
_cell.angle_gamma   90.00
#
_symmetry.space_group_name_H-M   'P 1'
#
loop_
_entity.id
_entity.type
_entity.pdbx_description
1 polymer ?
#
loop_
_entity_poly.entity_id
_entity_poly.type
_entity_poly.pdbx_seq_one_letter_code
_entity_poly.pdbx_strand_id
1 'polypeptide(L)'
;MPREIAWDAVFKVHNRMDPTKSGMFMAWDFARVWDGQTMYIRDLDYGKWITGLIEKCGFDPNTHFARYTVYYDGIEITGNILCEAHWHYATRMNLERGLDFEIVPQDGIYPDPAWIS
;
A
#
# COMPACT_ATOMS: atom_id res chain seq x y z
N MET A 1 -0.22 -23.26 25.83
CA MET A 1 -1.21 -22.47 25.06
C MET A 1 -0.93 -22.70 23.59
N PRO A 2 -1.93 -23.01 22.74
CA PRO A 2 -1.73 -23.01 21.30
C PRO A 2 -1.32 -21.59 20.88
N ARG A 3 -0.27 -21.46 20.07
CA ARG A 3 0.11 -20.17 19.50
C ARG A 3 -0.88 -19.87 18.36
N GLU A 4 -1.77 -18.91 18.55
CA GLU A 4 -2.52 -18.34 17.43
C GLU A 4 -1.54 -17.59 16.52
N ILE A 5 -1.57 -17.91 15.23
CA ILE A 5 -0.85 -17.20 14.19
C ILE A 5 -1.66 -15.94 13.89
N ALA A 6 -1.09 -14.77 14.16
CA ALA A 6 -1.71 -13.49 13.85
C ALA A 6 -1.39 -13.09 12.39
N TRP A 7 -2.49 -12.92 11.66
CA TRP A 7 -2.78 -12.45 10.30
C TRP A 7 -1.65 -11.85 9.46
N ASP A 8 -1.49 -12.43 8.26
CA ASP A 8 -0.76 -11.84 7.14
C ASP A 8 -1.47 -10.55 6.73
N ALA A 9 -0.80 -9.40 6.86
CA ALA A 9 -1.34 -8.13 6.44
C ALA A 9 -1.10 -7.96 4.93
N VAL A 10 -2.18 -7.89 4.16
CA VAL A 10 -2.12 -7.74 2.71
C VAL A 10 -2.29 -6.27 2.34
N PHE A 11 -1.25 -5.70 1.72
CA PHE A 11 -1.26 -4.38 1.11
C PHE A 11 -1.72 -4.53 -0.33
N LYS A 12 -2.90 -4.01 -0.64
CA LYS A 12 -3.39 -3.91 -2.01
C LYS A 12 -3.05 -2.53 -2.54
N VAL A 13 -2.50 -2.49 -3.75
CA VAL A 13 -2.12 -1.24 -4.41
C VAL A 13 -2.80 -1.21 -5.76
N HIS A 14 -3.69 -0.23 -5.94
CA HIS A 14 -4.42 0.00 -7.17
C HIS A 14 -3.73 1.11 -7.95
N ASN A 15 -3.13 0.76 -9.09
CA ASN A 15 -2.60 1.79 -9.96
C ASN A 15 -3.73 2.39 -10.80
N ARG A 16 -4.13 3.62 -10.49
CA ARG A 16 -5.23 4.32 -11.19
C ARG A 16 -4.82 4.83 -12.58
N MET A 17 -3.52 4.89 -12.86
CA MET A 17 -2.97 5.30 -14.17
C MET A 17 -2.84 4.11 -15.13
N ASP A 18 -2.49 2.95 -14.58
CA ASP A 18 -2.28 1.70 -15.32
C ASP A 18 -2.78 0.51 -14.49
N PRO A 19 -4.05 0.11 -14.63
CA PRO A 19 -4.65 -0.95 -13.82
C PRO A 19 -3.91 -2.30 -13.92
N THR A 20 -3.21 -2.55 -15.04
CA THR A 20 -2.44 -3.79 -15.25
C THR A 20 -1.21 -3.89 -14.35
N LYS A 21 -0.80 -2.76 -13.75
CA LYS A 21 0.27 -2.66 -12.75
C LYS A 21 -0.27 -2.51 -11.33
N SER A 22 -1.50 -2.93 -11.07
CA SER A 22 -1.96 -3.10 -9.69
C SER A 22 -1.29 -4.32 -9.07
N GLY A 23 -1.05 -4.30 -7.77
CA GLY A 23 -0.29 -5.34 -7.08
C GLY A 23 -0.74 -5.59 -5.65
N MET A 24 -0.31 -6.72 -5.11
CA MET A 24 -0.51 -7.09 -3.72
C MET A 24 0.85 -7.37 -3.08
N PHE A 25 1.09 -6.79 -1.90
CA PHE A 25 2.27 -7.06 -1.07
C PHE A 25 1.81 -7.72 0.22
N MET A 26 2.49 -8.77 0.65
CA MET A 26 2.14 -9.48 1.88
C MET A 26 3.20 -9.19 2.96
N ALA A 27 2.74 -8.76 4.12
CA ALA A 27 3.55 -8.58 5.32
C ALA A 27 3.19 -9.60 6.39
N TRP A 28 4.21 -10.31 6.88
CA TRP A 28 4.05 -11.50 7.73
C TRP A 28 4.59 -11.27 9.14
N ASP A 29 3.89 -11.70 10.19
CA ASP A 29 4.32 -11.49 11.59
C ASP A 29 5.34 -12.54 12.10
N PHE A 30 5.39 -13.77 11.53
CA PHE A 30 6.40 -14.79 11.89
C PHE A 30 6.98 -15.62 10.71
N ALA A 31 8.29 -15.45 10.50
CA ALA A 31 9.30 -16.37 9.93
C ALA A 31 8.99 -17.23 8.70
N ARG A 32 9.39 -16.78 7.49
CA ARG A 32 9.98 -17.62 6.42
C ARG A 32 10.98 -16.84 5.56
N VAL A 33 11.86 -17.58 4.89
CA VAL A 33 13.00 -17.11 4.07
C VAL A 33 12.53 -16.28 2.88
N TRP A 34 13.19 -15.13 2.66
CA TRP A 34 12.97 -14.19 1.55
C TRP A 34 13.10 -14.89 0.18
N ASP A 35 12.04 -14.82 -0.64
CA ASP A 35 11.97 -15.37 -2.00
C ASP A 35 11.77 -14.31 -3.09
N GLY A 36 11.82 -13.01 -2.74
CA GLY A 36 11.57 -11.89 -3.66
C GLY A 36 10.09 -11.50 -3.81
N GLN A 37 9.18 -12.16 -3.08
CA GLN A 37 7.75 -11.84 -3.11
C GLN A 37 7.17 -11.48 -1.73
N THR A 38 7.89 -11.73 -0.65
CA THR A 38 7.38 -11.66 0.73
C THR A 38 8.29 -10.84 1.65
N MET A 39 7.70 -10.05 2.56
CA MET A 39 8.43 -9.19 3.51
C MET A 39 7.98 -9.44 4.96
N TYR A 40 8.93 -9.44 5.89
CA TYR A 40 8.64 -9.60 7.33
C TYR A 40 8.05 -8.30 7.89
N ILE A 41 7.04 -8.35 8.77
CA ILE A 41 6.35 -7.13 9.25
C ILE A 41 7.27 -6.24 10.12
N ARG A 42 8.30 -6.82 10.76
CA ARG A 42 9.33 -6.04 11.45
C ARG A 42 10.36 -5.43 10.50
N ASP A 43 10.46 -5.98 9.30
CA ASP A 43 11.25 -5.45 8.19
C ASP A 43 10.37 -4.69 7.19
N LEU A 44 9.12 -4.40 7.57
CA LEU A 44 8.19 -3.54 6.85
C LEU A 44 8.80 -2.15 6.92
N ASP A 45 9.66 -1.92 5.95
CA ASP A 45 10.48 -0.74 5.82
C ASP A 45 9.84 0.11 4.73
N TYR A 46 9.62 1.38 5.06
CA TYR A 46 9.04 2.33 4.11
C TYR A 46 9.84 2.36 2.80
N GLY A 47 11.17 2.29 2.87
CA GLY A 47 12.04 2.23 1.70
C GLY A 47 11.79 0.98 0.85
N LYS A 48 11.71 -0.21 1.46
CA LYS A 48 11.40 -1.46 0.73
C LYS A 48 10.00 -1.46 0.12
N TRP A 49 9.00 -0.88 0.81
CA TRP A 49 7.66 -0.72 0.26
C TRP A 49 7.67 0.17 -0.98
N ILE A 50 8.36 1.33 -0.92
CA ILE A 50 8.54 2.22 -2.09
C ILE A 50 9.25 1.50 -3.24
N THR A 51 10.33 0.76 -2.98
CA THR A 51 11.01 -0.04 -4.02
C THR A 51 10.06 -1.04 -4.67
N GLY A 52 9.25 -1.74 -3.87
CA GLY A 52 8.24 -2.67 -4.38
C GLY A 52 7.18 -1.99 -5.25
N LEU A 53 6.72 -0.79 -4.89
CA LEU A 53 5.80 0.01 -5.70
C LEU A 53 6.42 0.38 -7.05
N ILE A 54 7.70 0.77 -7.08
CA ILE A 54 8.41 1.14 -8.31
C ILE A 54 8.53 -0.07 -9.23
N GLU A 55 9.02 -1.18 -8.68
CA GLU A 55 9.33 -2.39 -9.47
C GLU A 55 8.08 -3.11 -9.97
N LYS A 56 7.03 -3.20 -9.14
CA LYS A 56 5.85 -4.03 -9.43
C LYS A 56 4.65 -3.24 -9.87
N CYS A 57 4.51 -2.00 -9.39
CA CYS A 57 3.31 -1.20 -9.59
C CYS A 57 3.50 0.00 -10.51
N GLY A 58 4.70 0.20 -11.07
CA GLY A 58 4.97 1.34 -11.96
C GLY A 58 4.87 2.68 -11.24
N PHE A 59 5.13 2.71 -9.93
CA PHE A 59 5.18 3.93 -9.16
C PHE A 59 6.40 4.76 -9.56
N ASP A 60 6.22 6.08 -9.64
CA ASP A 60 7.28 7.05 -9.91
C ASP A 60 7.15 8.15 -8.86
N PRO A 61 8.10 8.27 -7.92
CA PRO A 61 8.01 9.23 -6.82
C PRO A 61 8.03 10.70 -7.28
N ASN A 62 8.43 10.99 -8.53
CA ASN A 62 8.46 12.35 -9.06
C ASN A 62 7.11 12.79 -9.64
N THR A 63 6.24 11.83 -9.99
CA THR A 63 5.01 12.11 -10.74
C THR A 63 3.77 11.49 -10.09
N HIS A 64 3.95 10.57 -9.15
CA HIS A 64 2.85 9.88 -8.46
C HIS A 64 2.82 10.14 -6.96
N PHE A 65 1.62 10.09 -6.38
CA PHE A 65 1.39 9.88 -4.95
C PHE A 65 0.86 8.47 -4.71
N ALA A 66 1.29 7.87 -3.59
CA ALA A 66 0.56 6.75 -3.01
C ALA A 66 -0.47 7.33 -2.03
N ARG A 67 -1.75 7.11 -2.31
CA ARG A 67 -2.88 7.61 -1.53
C ARG A 67 -3.43 6.51 -0.64
N TYR A 68 -3.87 6.88 0.55
CA TYR A 68 -4.59 6.02 1.48
C TYR A 68 -5.92 6.66 1.85
N THR A 69 -6.87 5.82 2.25
CA THR A 69 -8.11 6.25 2.91
C THR A 69 -8.24 5.49 4.22
N VAL A 70 -8.41 6.21 5.32
CA VAL A 70 -8.63 5.65 6.67
C VAL A 70 -10.00 6.10 7.17
N TYR A 71 -10.51 5.40 8.19
CA TYR A 71 -11.76 5.76 8.84
C TYR A 71 -11.49 6.06 10.30
N TYR A 72 -11.79 7.28 10.73
CA TYR A 72 -11.57 7.74 12.08
C TYR A 72 -12.85 8.40 12.58
N ASP A 73 -13.38 7.91 13.70
CA ASP A 73 -14.60 8.43 14.34
C ASP A 73 -15.81 8.58 13.39
N GLY A 74 -16.02 7.63 12.48
CA GLY A 74 -17.14 7.68 11.53
C GLY A 74 -16.87 8.47 10.25
N ILE A 75 -15.67 8.99 10.07
CA ILE A 75 -15.30 9.89 8.97
C ILE A 75 -14.22 9.24 8.10
N GLU A 76 -14.42 9.25 6.78
CA GLU A 76 -13.38 8.91 5.80
C GLU A 76 -12.38 10.06 5.67
N ILE A 77 -11.10 9.75 5.88
CA ILE A 77 -10.00 10.67 5.71
C ILE A 77 -9.08 10.11 4.63
N THR A 78 -8.92 10.86 3.54
CA THR A 78 -8.02 10.52 2.44
C THR A 78 -6.77 11.38 2.51
N GLY A 79 -5.60 10.76 2.38
CA GLY A 79 -4.31 11.44 2.41
C GLY A 79 -3.29 10.81 1.47
N ASN A 80 -2.19 11.52 1.24
CA ASN A 80 -1.06 11.03 0.44
C ASN A 80 0.12 10.67 1.35
N ILE A 81 0.80 9.58 1.02
CA ILE A 81 2.05 9.16 1.64
C ILE A 81 3.17 10.04 1.09
N LEU A 82 3.65 10.96 1.92
CA LEU A 82 4.76 11.87 1.59
C LEU A 82 6.04 11.49 2.32
N CYS A 83 5.91 10.70 3.39
CA CYS A 83 7.01 10.25 4.22
C CYS A 83 6.63 8.97 4.98
N GLU A 84 7.61 8.37 5.62
CA GLU A 84 7.46 7.17 6.44
C GLU A 84 6.41 7.35 7.56
N ALA A 85 6.29 8.53 8.16
CA ALA A 85 5.31 8.78 9.23
C ALA A 85 3.86 8.66 8.73
N HIS A 86 3.56 9.15 7.52
CA HIS A 86 2.23 8.99 6.91
C HIS A 86 1.93 7.52 6.62
N TRP A 87 2.95 6.78 6.22
CA TRP A 87 2.84 5.36 5.91
C TRP A 87 2.59 4.51 7.17
N HIS A 88 3.29 4.78 8.27
CA HIS A 88 3.00 4.17 9.57
C HIS A 88 1.60 4.49 10.05
N TYR A 89 1.16 5.75 9.90
CA TYR A 89 -0.19 6.18 10.25
C TYR A 89 -1.24 5.40 9.47
N ALA A 90 -1.15 5.40 8.13
CA ALA A 90 -2.10 4.69 7.26
C ALA A 90 -2.16 3.19 7.58
N THR A 91 -1.00 2.58 7.79
CA THR A 91 -0.90 1.15 8.12
C THR A 91 -1.56 0.84 9.47
N ARG A 92 -1.28 1.62 10.52
CA ARG A 92 -1.89 1.43 11.84
C ARG A 92 -3.41 1.57 11.80
N MET A 93 -3.90 2.56 11.07
CA MET A 93 -5.32 2.88 11.03
C MET A 93 -6.15 1.85 10.25
N ASN A 94 -5.53 1.13 9.31
CA ASN A 94 -6.21 0.19 8.42
C ASN A 94 -5.86 -1.29 8.66
N LEU A 95 -5.02 -1.60 9.65
CA LEU A 95 -4.50 -2.96 9.86
C LEU A 95 -5.62 -4.03 9.98
N GLU A 96 -6.72 -3.70 10.64
CA GLU A 96 -7.86 -4.62 10.83
C GLU A 96 -8.88 -4.59 9.68
N ARG A 97 -8.81 -3.58 8.80
CA ARG A 97 -9.82 -3.30 7.76
C ARG A 97 -9.34 -3.64 6.35
N GLY A 98 -8.04 -3.88 6.18
CA GLY A 98 -7.40 -4.08 4.90
C GLY A 98 -6.56 -2.87 4.51
N LEU A 99 -5.34 -3.13 4.05
CA LEU A 99 -4.36 -2.10 3.71
C LEU A 99 -4.46 -1.76 2.23
N ASP A 100 -5.40 -0.89 1.88
CA ASP A 100 -5.64 -0.47 0.50
C ASP A 100 -4.99 0.89 0.20
N PHE A 101 -4.20 0.94 -0.87
CA PHE A 101 -3.54 2.14 -1.38
C PHE A 101 -3.81 2.34 -2.87
N GLU A 102 -3.72 3.59 -3.31
CA GLU A 102 -3.91 3.95 -4.71
C GLU A 102 -2.69 4.71 -5.22
N ILE A 103 -2.20 4.36 -6.41
CA ILE A 103 -1.24 5.22 -7.13
C ILE A 103 -2.05 6.22 -7.95
N VAL A 104 -1.85 7.50 -7.67
CA VAL A 104 -2.54 8.63 -8.30
C VAL A 104 -1.51 9.67 -8.76
N PRO A 105 -1.83 10.54 -9.74
CA PRO A 105 -0.88 11.52 -10.23
C PRO A 105 -0.75 12.71 -9.28
N GLN A 106 0.45 13.32 -9.20
CA GLN A 106 0.70 14.46 -8.30
C GLN A 106 0.05 15.76 -8.79
N ASP A 107 -0.09 15.92 -10.10
CA ASP A 107 -0.69 17.09 -10.74
C ASP A 107 -2.24 17.08 -10.72
N GLY A 108 -2.84 16.04 -10.16
CA GLY A 108 -4.29 15.86 -10.07
C GLY A 108 -4.96 15.51 -11.40
N ILE A 109 -4.20 15.26 -12.47
CA ILE A 109 -4.74 14.89 -13.79
C ILE A 109 -4.94 13.39 -13.84
N TYR A 110 -6.11 12.93 -13.39
CA TYR A 110 -6.54 11.56 -13.68
C TYR A 110 -6.60 11.36 -15.20
N PRO A 111 -6.04 10.27 -15.75
CA PRO A 111 -6.35 9.90 -17.11
C PRO A 111 -7.87 9.61 -17.10
N ASP A 112 -8.54 10.08 -18.15
CA ASP A 112 -10.01 10.04 -18.30
C ASP A 112 -10.59 8.66 -17.95
N PRO A 113 -11.57 8.51 -17.04
CA PRO A 113 -12.19 7.22 -16.68
C PRO A 113 -12.85 6.43 -17.84
N ALA A 114 -12.83 6.94 -19.07
CA ALA A 114 -13.40 6.33 -20.27
C ALA A 114 -12.90 4.89 -20.61
N TRP A 115 -11.95 4.31 -19.87
CA TRP A 115 -11.52 2.91 -20.03
C TRP A 115 -12.18 1.93 -19.03
N ILE A 116 -13.16 2.37 -18.23
CA ILE A 116 -14.00 1.52 -17.35
C ILE A 116 -15.42 1.35 -17.93
N SER A 117 -15.65 1.58 -19.23
CA SER A 117 -16.92 1.28 -19.90
C SER A 117 -16.87 -0.03 -20.68
#